data_AF-A0AA39XYZ9-F1
#
_entry.id   AF-A0AA39XYZ9-F1
#
_cell.length_a   1.000
_cell.length_b   1.000
_cell.length_c   1.000
_cell.angle_alpha   90.00
_cell.angle_beta   90.00
_cell.angle_gamma   90.00
#
_symmetry.space_group_name_H-M   'P 1'
#
loop_
_entity.id
_entity.type
_entity.pdbx_description
1 polymer ?
#
loop_
_entity_poly.entity_id
_entity_poly.type
_entity_poly.pdbx_seq_one_letter_code
_entity_poly.pdbx_strand_id
1 'polypeptide(L)' 'TGPPCALTSQMPACGIPCISEAAHSVGCTVPMDFACHCSHGPAMQAAVMPCVATACGASAPIVGSIANAICTECV' A
#
# COMPACT_ATOMS: atom_id res chain seq x y z
N THR A 1 13.28 14.53 4.12
CA THR A 1 12.86 13.75 2.94
C THR A 1 13.72 12.51 2.88
N GLY A 2 13.20 11.36 3.31
CA GLY A 2 13.93 10.09 3.21
C GLY A 2 14.17 9.71 1.74
N PRO A 3 15.13 8.82 1.44
CA PRO A 3 15.32 8.34 0.08
C PRO A 3 14.02 7.72 -0.45
N PRO A 4 13.72 7.87 -1.75
CA PRO A 4 12.56 7.22 -2.34
C PRO A 4 12.70 5.71 -2.16
N CYS A 5 11.71 5.09 -1.52
CA CYS A 5 11.67 3.65 -1.30
C CYS A 5 11.64 2.94 -2.67
N ALA A 6 12.75 2.30 -3.06
CA ALA A 6 12.89 1.71 -4.39
C ALA A 6 11.82 0.63 -4.67
N LEU A 7 11.30 -0.02 -3.63
CA LEU A 7 10.21 -1.01 -3.71
C LEU A 7 8.91 -0.43 -4.28
N THR A 8 8.69 0.88 -4.17
CA THR A 8 7.50 1.53 -4.73
C THR A 8 7.40 1.38 -6.25
N SER A 9 8.55 1.29 -6.95
CA SER A 9 8.61 1.06 -8.39
C SER A 9 8.16 -0.35 -8.81
N GLN A 10 8.15 -1.30 -7.88
CA GLN A 10 7.70 -2.68 -8.13
C GLN A 10 6.20 -2.85 -7.89
N MET A 11 5.54 -1.85 -7.27
CA MET A 11 4.12 -1.90 -6.95
C MET A 11 3.28 -2.06 -8.23
N PRO A 12 2.44 -3.10 -8.34
CA PRO A 12 1.54 -3.25 -9.45
C PRO A 12 0.65 -2.01 -9.63
N ALA A 13 0.57 -1.50 -10.86
CA ALA A 13 -0.23 -0.31 -11.17
C ALA A 13 -1.72 -0.48 -10.78
N CYS A 14 -2.23 -1.72 -10.82
CA CYS A 14 -3.60 -2.05 -10.39
C CYS A 14 -3.85 -1.77 -8.89
N GLY A 15 -2.80 -1.83 -8.05
CA GLY A 15 -2.90 -1.67 -6.60
C GLY A 15 -2.75 -0.23 -6.12
N ILE A 16 -2.11 0.63 -6.91
CA ILE A 16 -1.88 2.04 -6.56
C ILE A 16 -3.18 2.80 -6.21
N PRO A 17 -4.24 2.78 -7.05
CA PRO A 17 -5.48 3.48 -6.70
C PRO A 17 -6.15 2.89 -5.45
N CYS A 18 -6.06 1.57 -5.26
CA CYS A 18 -6.62 0.90 -4.08
C CYS A 18 -5.91 1.32 -2.79
N ILE A 19 -4.57 1.37 -2.82
CA ILE A 19 -3.76 1.79 -1.67
C ILE A 19 -4.05 3.26 -1.34
N SER A 20 -4.20 4.12 -2.35
CA SER A 20 -4.55 5.53 -2.14
C SER A 20 -5.91 5.67 -1.45
N GLU A 21 -6.93 4.94 -1.91
CA GLU A 21 -8.26 5.00 -1.31
C GLU A 21 -8.27 4.44 0.11
N ALA A 22 -7.58 3.32 0.33
CA ALA A 22 -7.42 2.74 1.65
C ALA A 22 -6.70 3.71 2.61
N ALA A 23 -5.65 4.39 2.15
CA ALA A 23 -4.91 5.38 2.92
C ALA A 23 -5.81 6.55 3.34
N HIS A 24 -6.65 7.06 2.43
CA HIS A 24 -7.67 8.07 2.76
C HIS A 24 -8.65 7.58 3.83
N SER A 25 -9.09 6.31 3.76
CA SER A 25 -10.05 5.75 4.72
C SER A 25 -9.52 5.66 6.16
N VAL A 26 -8.19 5.58 6.33
CA VAL A 26 -7.52 5.53 7.64
C VAL A 26 -6.93 6.87 8.08
N GLY A 27 -7.16 7.95 7.31
CA GLY A 27 -6.65 9.29 7.60
C GLY A 27 -5.20 9.55 7.16
N CYS A 28 -4.58 8.60 6.45
CA CYS A 28 -3.27 8.79 5.84
C CYS A 28 -3.42 9.42 4.45
N THR A 29 -3.58 10.74 4.40
CA THR A 29 -3.86 11.48 3.15
C THR A 29 -2.61 11.92 2.41
N VAL A 30 -1.44 11.83 3.04
CA VAL A 30 -0.16 12.21 2.43
C VAL A 30 0.35 11.04 1.59
N PRO A 31 0.52 11.21 0.27
CA PRO A 31 1.08 10.17 -0.58
C PRO A 31 2.46 9.76 -0.08
N MET A 32 2.73 8.45 -0.06
CA MET A 32 4.01 7.87 0.38
C MET A 32 4.38 8.15 1.85
N ASP A 33 3.42 8.54 2.69
CA ASP A 33 3.60 8.52 4.14
C ASP A 33 3.54 7.08 4.66
N PHE A 34 4.61 6.32 4.36
CA PHE A 34 4.70 4.91 4.72
C PHE A 34 4.66 4.71 6.24
N ALA A 35 5.14 5.67 7.03
CA ALA A 35 5.03 5.63 8.48
C ALA A 35 3.55 5.64 8.92
N CYS A 36 2.73 6.54 8.35
CA CYS A 36 1.29 6.53 8.58
C CYS A 36 0.66 5.23 8.08
N HIS A 37 0.92 4.83 6.83
CA HIS A 37 0.32 3.65 6.21
C HIS A 37 0.60 2.37 7.03
N CYS A 38 1.84 2.19 7.45
CA CYS A 38 2.29 0.98 8.14
C CYS A 38 1.90 0.97 9.62
N SER A 39 1.77 2.13 10.28
CA SER A 39 1.19 2.20 11.62
C SER A 39 -0.30 1.81 11.65
N HIS A 40 -0.99 1.93 10.50
CA HIS A 40 -2.36 1.48 10.30
C HIS A 40 -2.48 0.14 9.55
N GLY A 41 -1.42 -0.68 9.51
CA GLY A 41 -1.32 -1.91 8.69
C GLY A 41 -2.58 -2.79 8.64
N PRO A 42 -3.15 -3.23 9.79
CA PRO A 42 -4.37 -4.05 9.78
C PRO A 42 -5.59 -3.36 9.16
N ALA A 43 -5.77 -2.05 9.43
CA ALA A 43 -6.87 -1.27 8.88
C ALA A 43 -6.68 -1.01 7.38
N MET A 44 -5.45 -0.69 6.97
CA MET A 44 -5.04 -0.57 5.57
C MET A 44 -5.30 -1.87 4.80
N GLN A 45 -4.90 -3.02 5.35
CA GLN A 45 -5.11 -4.31 4.72
C GLN A 45 -6.61 -4.60 4.56
N ALA A 46 -7.41 -4.39 5.59
CA ALA A 46 -8.86 -4.58 5.52
C ALA A 46 -9.51 -3.66 4.46
N ALA A 47 -9.07 -2.41 4.35
CA ALA A 47 -9.58 -1.44 3.38
C ALA A 47 -9.13 -1.74 1.94
N VAL A 48 -7.89 -2.19 1.73
CA VAL A 48 -7.30 -2.38 0.40
C VAL A 48 -7.77 -3.68 -0.26
N MET A 49 -7.95 -4.74 0.54
CA MET A 49 -8.25 -6.10 0.07
C MET A 49 -9.42 -6.21 -0.94
N PRO A 50 -10.61 -5.61 -0.70
CA PRO A 50 -11.71 -5.70 -1.66
C PRO A 50 -11.36 -5.04 -3.00
N CYS A 51 -10.67 -3.91 -2.98
CA CYS A 51 -10.27 -3.22 -4.21
C CYS A 51 -9.21 -4.00 -4.98
N VAL A 52 -8.15 -4.50 -4.32
CA VAL A 52 -7.07 -5.24 -5.01
C VAL A 52 -7.55 -6.59 -5.53
N ALA A 53 -8.48 -7.26 -4.83
CA ALA A 53 -9.06 -8.50 -5.32
C ALA A 53 -9.78 -8.29 -6.67
N THR A 54 -10.49 -7.17 -6.84
CA THR A 54 -11.18 -6.83 -8.09
C THR A 54 -10.23 -6.26 -9.16
N ALA A 55 -9.35 -5.33 -8.79
CA ALA A 55 -8.50 -4.60 -9.74
C ALA A 55 -7.27 -5.40 -10.19
N CYS A 56 -6.69 -6.19 -9.29
CA CYS A 56 -5.45 -6.93 -9.56
C CYS A 56 -5.67 -8.43 -9.80
N GLY A 57 -6.81 -9.00 -9.39
CA GLY A 57 -7.09 -10.42 -9.55
C GLY A 57 -5.96 -11.31 -9.00
N ALA A 58 -5.37 -12.13 -9.87
CA ALA A 58 -4.26 -13.02 -9.52
C ALA A 58 -2.99 -12.29 -9.02
N SER A 59 -2.84 -10.99 -9.31
CA SER A 59 -1.72 -10.17 -8.85
C SER A 59 -1.96 -9.52 -7.47
N ALA A 60 -3.15 -9.67 -6.87
CA ALA A 60 -3.44 -9.12 -5.55
C ALA A 60 -2.42 -9.53 -4.45
N PRO A 61 -1.94 -10.79 -4.38
CA PRO A 61 -0.91 -11.17 -3.40
C PRO A 61 0.40 -10.40 -3.57
N ILE A 62 0.76 -10.00 -4.78
CA ILE A 62 1.98 -9.24 -5.07
C ILE A 62 1.90 -7.85 -4.44
N VAL A 63 0.73 -7.20 -4.50
CA VAL A 63 0.47 -5.90 -3.86
C VAL A 63 0.70 -6.00 -2.35
N GLY A 64 0.16 -7.03 -1.70
CA GLY A 64 0.33 -7.26 -0.27
C GLY A 64 1.79 -7.52 0.11
N SER A 65 2.50 -8.36 -0.64
CA SER A 65 3.92 -8.66 -0.40
C SER A 65 4.80 -7.42 -0.49
N ILE A 66 4.62 -6.58 -1.53
CA ILE A 66 5.40 -5.36 -1.72
C ILE A 66 5.03 -4.32 -0.65
N ALA A 67 3.76 -4.17 -0.32
CA ALA A 67 3.34 -3.28 0.78
C ALA A 67 3.99 -3.67 2.12
N ASN A 68 4.05 -4.97 2.42
CA ASN A 68 4.73 -5.46 3.62
C ASN A 68 6.26 -5.21 3.58
N ALA A 69 6.90 -5.40 2.43
CA ALA A 69 8.31 -5.10 2.25
C ALA A 69 8.60 -3.60 2.44
N ILE A 70 7.75 -2.72 1.91
CA ILE A 70 7.83 -1.26 2.16
C ILE A 70 7.74 -0.96 3.65
N CYS A 71 6.80 -1.58 4.38
CA CYS A 71 6.67 -1.38 5.82
C CYS A 71 7.84 -1.91 6.65
N THR A 72 8.66 -2.79 6.08
CA THR A 72 9.83 -3.37 6.76
C THR A 72 11.12 -2.62 6.43
N GLU A 73 11.24 -2.13 5.19
CA GLU A 73 12.50 -1.60 4.65
C GLU A 73 12.51 -0.06 4.51
N CYS A 74 11.34 0.60 4.55
CA CYS A 74 11.19 2.01 4.20
C CYS A 74 10.47 2.88 5.25
N VAL A 75 10.20 2.33 6.42
CA VAL A 75 9.61 3.01 7.59
C VAL A 75 10.62 3.05 8.73
#